data_AF-A0A7C5YS39-F1
#
_entry.id   AF-A0A7C5YS39-F1
#
_cell.length_a   1.000
_cell.length_b   1.000
_cell.length_c   1.000
_cell.angle_alpha   90.00
_cell.angle_beta   90.00
_cell.angle_gamma   90.00
#
_symmetry.space_group_name_H-M   'P 1'
#
loop_
_entity.id
_entity.type
_entity.pdbx_description
1 polymer ?
#
loop_
_entity_poly.entity_id
_entity_poly.type
_entity_poly.pdbx_seq_one_letter_code
_entity_poly.pdbx_strand_id
1 'polypeptide(L)'
;MESRVDPDGVKRWFVAREPKKPVRFSLEENIVFSPEDLMKSASNLRDKYGRNQVIIYDEGRTGLDSARAMQAINKAMQDFFQECGQHGHIILIVLPDFFKLHEDYATVRSLFLVDVFADRQLRRGWFNFYNETQKEKLYVYGKKVLGLYNRYSQASPSFYGRFTSFLPIDDKAYDLAKQKALRKKQFLRNERRFKNQRDGAIYLLKRETDMSCEEIATELSAVTQQQLSEDHIRNAIKSITHEKDEEEII
;
A
#
# COMPACT_ATOMS: atom_id res chain seq x y z
N MET A 1 -25.55 12.48 -0.89
CA MET A 1 -26.60 11.53 -0.50
C MET A 1 -27.75 12.34 0.06
N GLU A 2 -28.95 12.22 -0.52
CA GLU A 2 -30.15 12.86 0.04
C GLU A 2 -30.82 11.87 1.00
N SER A 3 -31.03 12.28 2.24
CA SER A 3 -31.89 11.54 3.17
C SER A 3 -33.32 12.05 3.02
N ARG A 4 -34.25 11.16 2.70
CA ARG A 4 -35.69 11.42 2.88
C ARG A 4 -36.15 10.69 4.14
N VAL A 5 -37.03 11.34 4.90
CA VAL A 5 -37.70 10.73 6.04
C VAL A 5 -38.98 10.11 5.49
N ASP A 6 -39.10 8.78 5.58
CA ASP A 6 -40.32 8.09 5.19
C ASP A 6 -41.47 8.47 6.16
N PRO A 7 -42.75 8.27 5.78
CA PRO A 7 -43.90 8.63 6.61
C PRO A 7 -43.93 7.96 8.00
N ASP A 8 -43.19 6.86 8.15
CA ASP A 8 -42.99 6.10 9.39
C ASP A 8 -41.87 6.66 10.29
N GLY A 9 -41.22 7.76 9.89
CA GLY A 9 -40.13 8.40 10.62
C GLY A 9 -38.77 7.70 10.45
N VAL A 10 -38.68 6.66 9.62
CA VAL A 10 -37.44 5.91 9.40
C VAL A 10 -36.61 6.60 8.31
N LYS A 11 -35.39 7.00 8.64
CA LYS A 11 -34.42 7.48 7.63
C LYS A 11 -33.96 6.29 6.80
N ARG A 12 -34.45 6.19 5.56
CA ARG A 12 -33.97 5.23 4.58
C ARG A 12 -33.03 5.91 3.60
N TRP A 13 -31.97 5.19 3.25
CA TRP A 13 -30.99 5.65 2.28
C TRP A 13 -31.46 5.20 0.90
N PHE A 14 -31.67 6.16 0.01
CA PHE A 14 -32.08 5.88 -1.36
C PHE A 14 -30.90 6.12 -2.32
N VAL A 15 -30.82 5.27 -3.33
CA VAL A 15 -29.92 5.50 -4.46
C VAL A 15 -30.44 6.71 -5.22
N ALA A 16 -29.81 7.87 -5.02
CA ALA A 16 -30.28 9.14 -5.61
C ALA A 16 -30.36 9.08 -7.15
N ARG A 17 -29.46 8.30 -7.77
CA ARG A 17 -29.53 7.91 -9.19
C ARG A 17 -28.90 6.54 -9.36
N GLU A 18 -29.65 5.60 -9.94
CA GLU A 18 -29.08 4.33 -10.36
C GLU A 18 -28.05 4.54 -11.47
N PRO A 19 -26.95 3.78 -11.46
CA PRO A 19 -25.93 3.90 -12.49
C PRO A 19 -26.50 3.45 -13.83
N LYS A 20 -26.43 4.31 -14.84
CA LYS A 20 -26.90 4.01 -16.22
C LYS A 20 -26.10 2.90 -16.93
N LYS A 21 -24.92 2.58 -16.40
CA LYS A 21 -24.02 1.54 -16.92
C LYS A 21 -23.53 0.70 -15.73
N PRO A 22 -23.33 -0.61 -15.89
CA PRO A 22 -22.78 -1.44 -14.83
C PRO A 22 -21.41 -0.90 -14.42
N VAL A 23 -21.15 -0.89 -13.11
CA VAL A 23 -19.83 -0.56 -12.57
C VAL A 23 -18.86 -1.63 -13.05
N ARG A 24 -17.82 -1.21 -13.77
CA ARG A 24 -16.78 -2.11 -14.26
C ARG A 24 -15.81 -2.37 -13.11
N PHE A 25 -15.84 -3.59 -12.60
CA PHE A 25 -15.03 -3.99 -11.46
C PHE A 25 -14.60 -5.45 -11.63
N SER A 26 -13.30 -5.70 -11.56
CA SER A 26 -12.68 -7.01 -11.62
C SER A 26 -11.56 -7.11 -10.58
N LEU A 27 -11.26 -8.33 -10.14
CA LEU A 27 -10.17 -8.57 -9.19
C LEU A 27 -8.81 -8.18 -9.81
N GLU A 28 -8.63 -8.43 -11.10
CA GLU A 28 -7.34 -8.30 -11.79
C GLU A 28 -6.97 -6.86 -12.10
N GLU A 29 -7.94 -6.02 -12.45
CA GLU A 29 -7.69 -4.63 -12.88
C GLU A 29 -7.93 -3.62 -11.75
N ASN A 30 -8.85 -3.90 -10.83
CA ASN A 30 -9.32 -2.92 -9.86
C ASN A 30 -8.78 -3.15 -8.45
N ILE A 31 -8.17 -4.30 -8.15
CA ILE A 31 -7.61 -4.59 -6.83
C ILE A 31 -6.10 -4.71 -6.94
N VAL A 32 -5.40 -3.87 -6.20
CA VAL A 32 -3.93 -3.78 -6.19
C VAL A 32 -3.40 -4.00 -4.79
N PHE A 33 -2.25 -4.68 -4.69
CA PHE A 33 -1.61 -5.04 -3.42
C PHE A 33 -0.26 -4.33 -3.20
N SER A 34 0.14 -3.46 -4.13
CA SER A 34 1.37 -2.67 -4.03
C SER A 34 1.14 -1.22 -4.51
N PRO A 35 1.86 -0.24 -3.94
CA PRO A 35 1.80 1.15 -4.41
C PRO A 35 2.22 1.30 -5.88
N GLU A 36 3.20 0.52 -6.33
CA GLU A 36 3.69 0.59 -7.72
C GLU A 36 2.62 0.08 -8.71
N ASP A 37 1.86 -0.96 -8.33
CA ASP A 37 0.76 -1.46 -9.14
C ASP A 37 -0.44 -0.51 -9.13
N LEU A 38 -0.63 0.28 -8.07
CA LEU A 38 -1.69 1.29 -7.99
C LEU A 38 -1.55 2.34 -9.10
N MET A 39 -0.35 2.88 -9.29
CA MET A 39 -0.09 3.89 -10.32
C MET A 39 -0.30 3.33 -11.73
N LYS A 40 0.26 2.14 -12.01
CA LYS A 40 0.08 1.46 -13.29
C LYS A 40 -1.39 1.16 -13.57
N SER A 41 -2.12 0.68 -12.57
CA SER A 41 -3.54 0.34 -12.71
C SER A 41 -4.37 1.60 -12.95
N ALA A 42 -4.05 2.72 -12.28
CA ALA A 42 -4.69 4.00 -12.54
C ALA A 42 -4.47 4.48 -13.99
N SER A 43 -3.23 4.46 -14.50
CA SER A 43 -2.97 4.83 -15.89
C SER A 43 -3.68 3.90 -16.87
N ASN A 44 -3.58 2.58 -16.68
CA ASN A 44 -4.20 1.59 -17.56
C ASN A 44 -5.73 1.72 -17.61
N LEU A 45 -6.38 1.87 -16.45
CA LEU A 45 -7.83 2.05 -16.35
C LEU A 45 -8.26 3.36 -16.99
N ARG A 46 -7.48 4.43 -16.81
CA ARG A 46 -7.72 5.72 -17.46
C ARG A 46 -7.67 5.61 -18.98
N ASP A 47 -6.66 4.96 -19.52
CA ASP A 47 -6.46 4.83 -20.97
C ASP A 47 -7.50 3.91 -21.60
N LYS A 48 -7.85 2.82 -20.91
CA LYS A 48 -8.79 1.81 -21.43
C LYS A 48 -10.26 2.23 -21.29
N TYR A 49 -10.62 2.92 -20.19
CA TYR A 49 -12.02 3.15 -19.82
C TYR A 49 -12.36 4.60 -19.48
N GLY A 50 -11.38 5.49 -19.35
CA GLY A 50 -11.60 6.89 -19.02
C GLY A 50 -11.67 7.16 -17.51
N ARG A 51 -12.29 8.27 -17.13
CA ARG A 51 -12.38 8.76 -15.73
C ARG A 51 -13.32 7.88 -14.88
N ASN A 52 -13.32 8.12 -13.57
CA ASN A 52 -14.27 7.56 -12.60
C ASN A 52 -14.22 6.03 -12.44
N GLN A 53 -13.08 5.41 -12.69
CA GLN A 53 -12.85 4.00 -12.37
C GLN A 53 -12.61 3.85 -10.87
N VAL A 54 -12.97 2.70 -10.31
CA VAL A 54 -12.78 2.37 -8.89
C VAL A 54 -11.52 1.52 -8.76
N ILE A 55 -10.62 1.89 -7.87
CA ILE A 55 -9.41 1.10 -7.56
C ILE A 55 -9.37 0.87 -6.06
N ILE A 56 -9.14 -0.37 -5.64
CA ILE A 56 -8.96 -0.77 -4.25
C ILE A 56 -7.47 -1.11 -4.07
N TYR A 57 -6.77 -0.27 -3.32
CA TYR A 57 -5.46 -0.60 -2.81
C TYR A 57 -5.63 -1.31 -1.46
N ASP A 58 -5.44 -2.63 -1.47
CA ASP A 58 -5.48 -3.44 -0.25
C ASP A 58 -4.07 -3.63 0.28
N GLU A 59 -3.74 -2.90 1.35
CA GLU A 59 -2.49 -3.07 2.06
C GLU A 59 -2.56 -4.35 2.91
N GLY A 60 -2.56 -5.50 2.23
CA GLY A 60 -2.49 -6.82 2.86
C GLY A 60 -1.16 -6.99 3.60
N ARG A 61 -1.10 -6.58 4.86
CA ARG A 61 0.02 -6.84 5.80
C ARG A 61 1.43 -6.47 5.30
N THR A 62 1.56 -5.59 4.32
CA THR A 62 2.87 -5.15 3.83
C THR A 62 3.67 -4.32 4.84
N GLY A 63 3.04 -3.91 5.94
CA GLY A 63 3.61 -3.17 7.06
C GLY A 63 3.40 -3.80 8.44
N LEU A 64 3.73 -5.08 8.64
CA LEU A 64 4.15 -5.52 9.98
C LEU A 64 5.52 -4.88 10.29
N ASP A 65 5.43 -3.69 10.89
CA ASP A 65 6.43 -3.05 11.75
C ASP A 65 7.80 -2.69 11.18
N SER A 66 7.84 -1.92 10.10
CA SER A 66 8.99 -1.02 9.93
C SER A 66 8.52 0.37 9.52
N ALA A 67 8.93 1.38 10.29
CA ALA A 67 8.74 2.79 9.94
C ALA A 67 9.23 3.08 8.51
N ARG A 68 10.28 2.38 8.06
CA ARG A 68 10.81 2.45 6.69
C ARG A 68 9.83 1.98 5.61
N ALA A 69 9.08 0.89 5.84
CA ALA A 69 8.06 0.46 4.88
C ALA A 69 6.93 1.49 4.77
N MET A 70 6.53 2.10 5.89
CA MET A 70 5.52 3.18 5.88
C MET A 70 6.04 4.44 5.20
N GLN A 71 7.32 4.78 5.35
CA GLN A 71 7.93 5.92 4.62
C GLN A 71 7.92 5.68 3.10
N ALA A 72 8.29 4.48 2.65
CA ALA A 72 8.26 4.13 1.23
C ALA A 72 6.84 4.17 0.67
N ILE A 73 5.85 3.66 1.42
CA ILE A 73 4.43 3.73 1.06
C ILE A 73 3.97 5.18 1.04
N ASN A 74 4.26 5.99 2.05
CA ASN A 74 3.86 7.39 2.10
C ASN A 74 4.46 8.19 0.95
N LYS A 75 5.72 7.92 0.56
CA LYS A 75 6.35 8.54 -0.61
C LYS A 75 5.68 8.10 -1.92
N ALA A 76 5.50 6.80 -2.14
CA ALA A 76 4.83 6.30 -3.34
C ALA A 76 3.37 6.78 -3.45
N MET A 77 2.65 6.83 -2.33
CA MET A 77 1.31 7.41 -2.26
C MET A 77 1.34 8.91 -2.51
N GLN A 78 2.38 9.62 -2.05
CA GLN A 78 2.54 11.05 -2.31
C GLN A 78 2.77 11.34 -3.79
N ASP A 79 3.72 10.63 -4.42
CA ASP A 79 3.99 10.75 -5.85
C ASP A 79 2.73 10.42 -6.65
N PHE A 80 2.05 9.33 -6.28
CA PHE A 80 0.78 8.95 -6.86
C PHE A 80 -0.29 10.04 -6.70
N PHE A 81 -0.49 10.60 -5.51
CA PHE A 81 -1.53 11.61 -5.27
C PHE A 81 -1.21 12.97 -5.89
N GLN A 82 0.06 13.27 -6.17
CA GLN A 82 0.43 14.45 -6.95
C GLN A 82 0.01 14.30 -8.41
N GLU A 83 0.08 13.09 -8.97
CA GLU A 83 -0.26 12.83 -10.38
C GLU A 83 -1.74 12.42 -10.58
N CYS A 84 -2.37 11.78 -9.59
CA CYS A 84 -3.68 11.14 -9.74
C CYS A 84 -4.83 12.12 -10.01
N GLY A 85 -4.64 13.41 -9.71
CA GLY A 85 -5.63 14.45 -9.98
C GLY A 85 -6.06 14.50 -11.45
N GLN A 86 -5.18 14.08 -12.37
CA GLN A 86 -5.48 14.03 -13.80
C GLN A 86 -6.33 12.81 -14.22
N HIS A 87 -6.21 11.70 -13.48
CA HIS A 87 -6.91 10.45 -13.78
C HIS A 87 -8.37 10.47 -13.33
N GLY A 88 -8.68 11.17 -12.23
CA GLY A 88 -10.05 11.33 -11.71
C GLY A 88 -10.72 10.00 -11.38
N HIS A 89 -9.98 9.09 -10.75
CA HIS A 89 -10.48 7.80 -10.26
C HIS A 89 -10.96 7.89 -8.82
N ILE A 90 -11.79 6.93 -8.41
CA ILE A 90 -12.19 6.73 -7.01
C ILE A 90 -11.28 5.66 -6.43
N ILE A 91 -10.57 5.99 -5.35
CA ILE A 91 -9.54 5.13 -4.81
C ILE A 91 -9.90 4.81 -3.37
N LEU A 92 -10.03 3.52 -3.08
CA LEU A 92 -10.26 2.98 -1.74
C LEU A 92 -8.94 2.41 -1.25
N ILE A 93 -8.46 2.91 -0.11
CA ILE A 93 -7.21 2.48 0.49
C ILE A 93 -7.56 1.73 1.76
N VAL A 94 -7.26 0.44 1.80
CA VAL A 94 -7.49 -0.42 2.96
C VAL A 94 -6.18 -0.49 3.74
N LEU A 95 -6.18 0.12 4.93
CA LEU A 95 -5.02 0.20 5.81
C LEU A 95 -5.33 -0.40 7.17
N PRO A 96 -4.35 -0.99 7.86
CA PRO A 96 -4.53 -1.45 9.24
C PRO A 96 -4.61 -0.30 10.25
N ASP A 97 -3.99 0.86 9.98
CA ASP A 97 -3.98 2.01 10.88
C ASP A 97 -4.08 3.32 10.08
N PHE A 98 -5.22 3.99 10.21
CA PHE A 98 -5.51 5.27 9.57
C PHE A 98 -4.56 6.39 10.03
N PHE A 99 -4.09 6.36 11.28
CA PHE A 99 -3.27 7.44 11.86
C PHE A 99 -1.83 7.45 11.35
N LYS A 100 -1.39 6.39 10.65
CA LYS A 100 -0.05 6.32 10.04
C LYS A 100 0.05 7.03 8.69
N LEU A 101 -1.08 7.38 8.07
CA LEU A 101 -1.09 8.19 6.86
C LEU A 101 -0.56 9.60 7.15
N HIS A 102 0.04 10.23 6.14
CA HIS A 102 0.33 11.66 6.18
C HIS A 102 -0.96 12.46 6.37
N GLU A 103 -0.88 13.55 7.14
CA GLU A 103 -2.04 14.37 7.53
C GLU A 103 -2.86 14.82 6.33
N ASP A 104 -2.22 15.41 5.31
CA ASP A 104 -2.88 15.84 4.08
C ASP A 104 -3.73 14.76 3.40
N TYR A 105 -3.29 13.49 3.41
CA TYR A 105 -4.06 12.39 2.80
C TYR A 105 -5.17 11.92 3.71
N ALA A 106 -4.91 11.88 5.01
CA ALA A 106 -5.87 11.45 6.00
C ALA A 106 -7.02 12.45 6.17
N THR A 107 -6.77 13.75 6.00
CA THR A 107 -7.75 14.83 6.23
C THR A 107 -8.22 15.44 4.92
N VAL A 108 -7.40 16.25 4.25
CA VAL A 108 -7.80 17.13 3.14
C VAL A 108 -8.07 16.39 1.83
N ARG A 109 -7.23 15.42 1.47
CA ARG A 109 -7.28 14.78 0.14
C ARG A 109 -8.15 13.53 0.06
N SER A 110 -8.76 13.09 1.16
CA SER A 110 -9.70 11.96 1.16
C SER A 110 -11.11 12.42 1.50
N LEU A 111 -12.12 11.76 0.92
CA LEU A 111 -13.52 12.17 1.06
C LEU A 111 -14.19 11.62 2.33
N PHE A 112 -13.78 10.44 2.78
CA PHE A 112 -14.36 9.79 3.95
C PHE A 112 -13.42 8.74 4.54
N LEU A 113 -13.73 8.29 5.75
CA LEU A 113 -13.10 7.16 6.39
C LEU A 113 -14.18 6.15 6.81
N VAL A 114 -13.91 4.87 6.55
CA VAL A 114 -14.67 3.75 7.10
C VAL A 114 -13.74 2.98 8.03
N ASP A 115 -14.00 3.11 9.33
CA ASP A 115 -13.30 2.37 10.37
C ASP A 115 -14.02 1.05 10.62
N VAL A 116 -13.35 -0.07 10.36
CA VAL A 116 -13.93 -1.42 10.44
C VAL A 116 -13.40 -2.12 11.69
N PHE A 117 -14.32 -2.61 12.53
CA PHE A 117 -13.98 -3.26 13.79
C PHE A 117 -14.77 -4.54 14.03
N ALA A 118 -14.25 -5.36 14.94
CA ALA A 118 -14.99 -6.48 15.51
C ALA A 118 -15.57 -6.05 16.86
N ASP A 119 -16.74 -6.55 17.20
CA ASP A 119 -17.31 -6.28 18.52
C ASP A 119 -16.58 -7.05 19.64
N ARG A 120 -17.04 -6.88 20.88
CA ARG A 120 -16.47 -7.56 22.06
C ARG A 120 -16.53 -9.10 21.98
N GLN A 121 -17.39 -9.65 21.12
CA GLN A 121 -17.52 -11.09 20.87
C GLN A 121 -16.73 -11.52 19.62
N LEU A 122 -15.86 -10.66 19.10
CA LEU A 122 -15.08 -10.87 17.87
C LEU A 122 -15.94 -11.08 16.62
N ARG A 123 -17.20 -10.65 16.65
CA ARG A 123 -18.08 -10.69 15.47
C ARG A 123 -17.67 -9.56 14.55
N ARG A 124 -17.28 -9.91 13.32
CA ARG A 124 -16.80 -8.99 12.29
C ARG A 124 -17.94 -8.29 11.56
N GLY A 125 -17.58 -7.24 10.83
CA GLY A 125 -18.43 -6.54 9.89
C GLY A 125 -19.01 -5.23 10.43
N TRP A 126 -18.71 -4.84 11.66
CA TRP A 126 -19.12 -3.53 12.17
C TRP A 126 -18.25 -2.43 11.60
N PHE A 127 -18.84 -1.26 11.37
CA PHE A 127 -18.08 -0.09 10.93
C PHE A 127 -18.62 1.23 11.48
N ASN A 128 -17.72 2.20 11.57
CA ASN A 128 -17.99 3.62 11.80
C ASN A 128 -17.68 4.40 10.52
N PHE A 129 -18.61 5.22 10.05
CA PHE A 129 -18.39 6.10 8.91
C PHE A 129 -18.11 7.53 9.40
N TYR A 130 -17.03 8.11 8.89
CA TYR A 130 -16.65 9.50 9.15
C TYR A 130 -16.63 10.28 7.84
N ASN A 131 -17.40 11.37 7.80
CA ASN A 131 -17.29 12.36 6.71
C ASN A 131 -15.99 13.19 6.84
N GLU A 132 -15.74 14.08 5.90
CA GLU A 132 -14.53 14.93 5.85
C GLU A 132 -14.23 15.61 7.20
N THR A 133 -15.20 16.34 7.75
CA THR A 133 -15.03 17.11 8.99
C THR A 133 -14.80 16.22 10.22
N GLN A 134 -15.53 15.11 10.34
CA GLN A 134 -15.39 14.23 11.51
C GLN A 134 -14.10 13.45 11.46
N LYS A 135 -13.68 13.02 10.27
CA LYS A 135 -12.43 12.32 10.04
C LYS A 135 -11.23 13.25 10.29
N GLU A 136 -11.30 14.50 9.87
CA GLU A 136 -10.29 15.51 10.19
C GLU A 136 -10.11 15.67 11.70
N LYS A 137 -11.22 15.89 12.43
CA LYS A 137 -11.21 15.94 13.90
C LYS A 137 -10.62 14.65 14.49
N LEU A 138 -11.07 13.50 13.99
CA LEU A 138 -10.60 12.20 14.44
C LEU A 138 -9.08 12.09 14.31
N TYR A 139 -8.53 12.46 13.16
CA TYR A 139 -7.10 12.40 12.90
C TYR A 139 -6.32 13.32 13.84
N VAL A 140 -6.70 14.60 13.94
CA VAL A 140 -5.99 15.62 14.73
C VAL A 140 -6.00 15.28 16.22
N TYR A 141 -7.15 14.87 16.77
CA TYR A 141 -7.26 14.55 18.20
C TYR A 141 -6.77 13.13 18.49
N GLY A 142 -7.08 12.15 17.64
CA GLY A 142 -6.69 10.76 17.81
C GLY A 142 -5.17 10.56 17.79
N LYS A 143 -4.44 11.32 16.97
CA LYS A 143 -2.96 11.24 16.93
C LYS A 143 -2.29 11.69 18.23
N LYS A 144 -2.95 12.53 19.03
CA LYS A 144 -2.44 13.05 20.32
C LYS A 144 -2.61 12.07 21.48
N VAL A 145 -3.42 11.02 21.30
CA VAL A 145 -3.80 10.09 22.37
C VAL A 145 -3.15 8.72 22.14
N LEU A 146 -2.80 8.06 23.24
CA LEU A 146 -2.26 6.70 23.24
C LEU A 146 -3.38 5.66 23.35
N GLY A 147 -3.17 4.52 22.69
CA GLY A 147 -4.07 3.37 22.70
C GLY A 147 -5.14 3.44 21.61
N LEU A 148 -5.24 2.39 20.80
CA LEU A 148 -6.09 2.32 19.60
C LEU A 148 -7.54 2.73 19.88
N TYR A 149 -8.17 2.14 20.90
CA TYR A 149 -9.55 2.42 21.27
C TYR A 149 -9.77 3.92 21.58
N ASN A 150 -8.87 4.52 22.35
CA ASN A 150 -8.96 5.92 22.73
C ASN A 150 -8.80 6.86 21.53
N ARG A 151 -8.02 6.46 20.51
CA ARG A 151 -7.85 7.27 19.29
C ARG A 151 -9.15 7.35 18.51
N TYR A 152 -9.81 6.21 18.30
CA TYR A 152 -11.05 6.14 17.52
C TYR A 152 -12.26 6.72 18.24
N SER A 153 -12.18 6.93 19.56
CA SER A 153 -13.23 7.60 20.34
C SER A 153 -13.13 9.13 20.36
N GLN A 154 -12.13 9.74 19.72
CA GLN A 154 -11.93 11.20 19.76
C GLN A 154 -12.91 11.99 18.89
N ALA A 155 -13.62 11.34 17.97
CA ALA A 155 -14.69 11.97 17.21
C ALA A 155 -15.87 11.00 17.06
N SER A 156 -17.08 11.55 17.11
CA SER A 156 -18.28 10.76 16.83
C SER A 156 -18.42 10.50 15.32
N PRO A 157 -18.76 9.27 14.90
CA PRO A 157 -19.01 8.98 13.50
C PRO A 157 -20.29 9.65 12.99
N SER A 158 -20.42 9.81 11.67
CA SER A 158 -21.64 10.31 11.01
C SER A 158 -22.76 9.30 11.17
N PHE A 159 -22.41 8.03 10.97
CA PHE A 159 -23.27 6.88 11.17
C PHE A 159 -22.40 5.64 11.40
N TYR A 160 -23.03 4.60 11.92
CA TYR A 160 -22.43 3.29 12.08
C TYR A 160 -23.32 2.25 11.41
N GLY A 161 -22.76 1.09 11.13
CA GLY A 161 -23.50 0.03 10.49
C GLY A 161 -22.79 -1.30 10.54
N ARG A 162 -23.36 -2.25 9.80
CA ARG A 162 -22.80 -3.59 9.66
C ARG A 162 -22.78 -3.99 8.19
N PHE A 163 -21.61 -4.39 7.69
CA PHE A 163 -21.47 -5.03 6.40
C PHE A 163 -22.20 -6.38 6.39
N THR A 164 -22.89 -6.66 5.29
CA THR A 164 -23.41 -7.98 4.99
C THR A 164 -22.28 -8.88 4.50
N SER A 165 -22.54 -10.19 4.37
CA SER A 165 -21.57 -11.16 3.81
C SER A 165 -21.40 -11.03 2.30
N PHE A 166 -21.85 -9.94 1.69
CA PHE A 166 -21.77 -9.73 0.25
C PHE A 166 -20.37 -9.25 -0.13
N LEU A 167 -19.71 -9.99 -1.01
CA LEU A 167 -18.48 -9.60 -1.69
C LEU A 167 -18.76 -9.54 -3.19
N PRO A 168 -18.39 -8.45 -3.88
CA PRO A 168 -18.63 -8.31 -5.33
C PRO A 168 -17.65 -9.12 -6.19
N ILE A 169 -16.79 -9.94 -5.56
CA ILE A 169 -15.71 -10.71 -6.19
C ILE A 169 -15.69 -12.12 -5.59
N ASP A 170 -15.07 -13.06 -6.31
CA ASP A 170 -14.83 -14.40 -5.79
C ASP A 170 -13.81 -14.37 -4.65
N ASP A 171 -14.25 -14.81 -3.47
CA ASP A 171 -13.47 -14.78 -2.23
C ASP A 171 -12.18 -15.61 -2.33
N LYS A 172 -12.26 -16.80 -2.94
CA LYS A 172 -11.11 -17.70 -3.09
C LYS A 172 -10.08 -17.14 -4.07
N ALA A 173 -10.53 -16.56 -5.18
CA ALA A 173 -9.66 -15.93 -6.16
C ALA A 173 -8.93 -14.73 -5.53
N TYR A 174 -9.64 -13.91 -4.76
CA TYR A 174 -9.06 -12.78 -4.03
C TYR A 174 -8.00 -13.24 -3.03
N ASP A 175 -8.30 -14.25 -2.20
CA ASP A 175 -7.35 -14.80 -1.23
C ASP A 175 -6.10 -15.36 -1.90
N LEU A 176 -6.26 -16.06 -3.03
CA LEU A 176 -5.14 -16.58 -3.81
C LEU A 176 -4.28 -15.45 -4.38
N ALA A 177 -4.90 -14.40 -4.93
CA ALA A 177 -4.20 -13.23 -5.46
C ALA A 177 -3.40 -12.52 -4.36
N LYS A 178 -4.01 -12.36 -3.18
CA LYS A 178 -3.37 -11.78 -1.99
C LYS A 178 -2.19 -12.60 -1.51
N GLN A 179 -2.33 -13.92 -1.43
CA GLN A 179 -1.22 -14.82 -1.06
C GLN A 179 -0.07 -14.79 -2.07
N LYS A 180 -0.37 -14.75 -3.37
CA LYS A 180 0.64 -14.62 -4.43
C LYS A 180 1.42 -13.31 -4.30
N ALA A 181 0.72 -12.20 -4.04
CA ALA A 181 1.35 -10.89 -3.83
C ALA A 181 2.29 -10.90 -2.61
N LEU A 182 1.84 -11.48 -1.49
CA LEU A 182 2.65 -11.64 -0.27
C LEU A 182 3.92 -12.47 -0.53
N ARG A 183 3.80 -13.60 -1.24
CA ARG A 183 4.95 -14.46 -1.59
C ARG A 183 5.94 -13.72 -2.49
N LYS A 184 5.47 -13.06 -3.56
CA LYS A 184 6.31 -12.28 -4.48
C LYS A 184 7.18 -11.27 -3.73
N LYS A 185 6.59 -10.57 -2.75
CA LYS A 185 7.33 -9.60 -1.92
C LYS A 185 8.39 -10.27 -1.02
N GLN A 186 8.08 -11.42 -0.43
CA GLN A 186 9.05 -12.18 0.37
C GLN A 186 10.25 -12.62 -0.47
N PHE A 187 10.03 -13.08 -1.70
CA PHE A 187 11.10 -13.39 -2.65
C PHE A 187 11.97 -12.17 -2.96
N LEU A 188 11.38 -11.03 -3.33
CA LEU A 188 12.13 -9.80 -3.63
C LEU A 188 12.97 -9.31 -2.43
N ARG A 189 12.46 -9.44 -1.21
CA ARG A 189 13.21 -9.10 0.02
C ARG A 189 14.41 -10.03 0.22
N ASN A 190 14.24 -11.32 -0.02
CA ASN A 190 15.32 -12.30 0.09
C ASN A 190 16.37 -12.07 -1.00
N GLU A 191 15.96 -11.82 -2.24
CA GLU A 191 16.87 -11.47 -3.33
C GLU A 191 17.70 -10.23 -3.02
N ARG A 192 17.07 -9.17 -2.48
CA ARG A 192 17.80 -7.97 -2.06
C ARG A 192 18.80 -8.28 -0.93
N ARG A 193 18.41 -9.10 0.05
CA ARG A 193 19.32 -9.52 1.13
C ARG A 193 20.51 -10.32 0.58
N PHE A 194 20.27 -11.30 -0.28
CA PHE A 194 21.34 -12.11 -0.88
C PHE A 194 22.23 -11.30 -1.80
N LYS A 195 21.66 -10.35 -2.55
CA LYS A 195 22.40 -9.38 -3.34
C LYS A 195 23.35 -8.57 -2.45
N ASN A 196 22.86 -7.97 -1.38
CA ASN A 196 23.70 -7.16 -0.47
C ASN A 196 24.77 -8.01 0.23
N GLN A 197 24.45 -9.25 0.63
CA GLN A 197 25.43 -10.17 1.21
C GLN A 197 26.52 -10.55 0.20
N ARG A 198 26.14 -10.87 -1.03
CA ARG A 198 27.06 -11.17 -2.12
C ARG A 198 27.94 -9.97 -2.44
N ASP A 199 27.34 -8.80 -2.63
CA ASP A 199 28.05 -7.57 -3.01
C ASP A 199 29.02 -7.14 -1.89
N GLY A 200 28.61 -7.30 -0.62
CA GLY A 200 29.49 -7.12 0.53
C GLY A 200 30.64 -8.14 0.60
N ALA A 201 30.38 -9.42 0.30
CA ALA A 201 31.43 -10.44 0.25
C ALA A 201 32.43 -10.18 -0.88
N ILE A 202 31.97 -9.75 -2.06
CA ILE A 202 32.81 -9.34 -3.20
C ILE A 202 33.67 -8.13 -2.81
N TYR A 203 33.07 -7.12 -2.16
CA TYR A 203 33.80 -5.95 -1.67
C TYR A 203 34.90 -6.35 -0.67
N LEU A 204 34.58 -7.21 0.30
CA LEU A 204 35.57 -7.71 1.26
C LEU A 204 36.67 -8.51 0.57
N LEU A 205 36.32 -9.40 -0.37
CA LEU A 205 37.30 -10.16 -1.15
C LEU A 205 38.27 -9.23 -1.89
N LYS A 206 37.76 -8.21 -2.57
CA LYS A 206 38.59 -7.22 -3.28
C LYS A 206 39.46 -6.35 -2.36
N ARG A 207 39.03 -6.15 -1.11
CA ARG A 207 39.77 -5.35 -0.12
C ARG A 207 40.86 -6.15 0.58
N GLU A 208 40.56 -7.40 0.93
CA GLU A 208 41.48 -8.28 1.66
C GLU A 208 42.43 -9.05 0.72
N THR A 209 42.15 -9.06 -0.58
CA THR A 209 43.00 -9.67 -1.61
C THR A 209 43.41 -8.61 -2.63
N ASP A 210 44.59 -8.78 -3.24
CA ASP A 210 45.04 -7.91 -4.33
C ASP A 210 44.43 -8.28 -5.70
N MET A 211 43.46 -9.22 -5.73
CA MET A 211 42.86 -9.70 -6.98
C MET A 211 42.17 -8.58 -7.74
N SER A 212 42.43 -8.47 -9.03
CA SER A 212 41.68 -7.60 -9.96
C SER A 212 40.21 -8.00 -10.06
N CYS A 213 39.36 -7.09 -10.53
CA CYS A 213 37.94 -7.38 -10.74
C CYS A 213 37.72 -8.51 -11.77
N GLU A 214 38.64 -8.66 -12.73
CA GLU A 214 38.61 -9.69 -13.76
C GLU A 214 38.95 -11.07 -13.18
N GLU A 215 39.95 -11.13 -12.29
CA GLU A 215 40.31 -12.36 -11.57
C GLU A 215 39.16 -12.80 -10.64
N ILE A 216 38.57 -11.87 -9.90
CA ILE A 216 37.40 -12.16 -9.05
C ILE A 216 36.23 -12.67 -9.90
N ALA A 217 35.97 -12.06 -11.06
CA ALA A 217 34.92 -12.50 -11.97
C ALA A 217 35.18 -13.92 -12.49
N THR A 218 36.43 -14.24 -12.83
CA THR A 218 36.84 -15.56 -13.33
C THR A 218 36.67 -16.64 -12.26
N GLU A 219 37.17 -16.40 -11.05
CA GLU A 219 37.05 -17.33 -9.92
C GLU A 219 35.59 -17.56 -9.52
N LEU A 220 34.80 -16.49 -9.41
CA LEU A 220 33.37 -16.62 -9.10
C LEU A 220 32.62 -17.33 -10.22
N SER A 221 33.00 -17.12 -11.48
CA SER A 221 32.39 -17.82 -12.61
C SER A 221 32.64 -19.32 -12.54
N ALA A 222 33.86 -19.73 -12.16
CA ALA A 222 34.22 -21.14 -11.98
C ALA A 222 33.41 -21.81 -10.86
N VAL A 223 33.23 -21.12 -9.72
CA VAL A 223 32.48 -21.66 -8.56
C VAL A 223 30.98 -21.70 -8.83
N THR A 224 30.42 -20.64 -9.42
CA THR A 224 28.97 -20.50 -9.60
C THR A 224 28.46 -21.20 -10.87
N GLN A 225 29.36 -21.61 -11.76
CA GLN A 225 29.03 -22.12 -13.10
C GLN A 225 28.22 -21.10 -13.93
N GLN A 226 28.40 -19.81 -13.66
CA GLN A 226 27.75 -18.71 -14.37
C GLN A 226 28.81 -17.80 -14.97
N GLN A 227 28.60 -17.32 -16.19
CA GLN A 227 29.50 -16.33 -16.78
C GLN A 227 29.29 -14.97 -16.11
N LEU A 228 30.30 -14.51 -15.39
CA LEU A 228 30.35 -13.19 -14.78
C LEU A 228 31.38 -12.33 -15.51
N SER A 229 31.00 -11.12 -15.89
CA SER A 229 31.92 -10.12 -16.43
C SER A 229 32.51 -9.26 -15.32
N GLU A 230 33.67 -8.63 -15.60
CA GLU A 230 34.30 -7.66 -14.72
C GLU A 230 33.34 -6.56 -14.25
N ASP A 231 32.45 -6.09 -15.15
CA ASP A 231 31.49 -5.05 -14.84
C ASP A 231 30.48 -5.46 -13.75
N HIS A 232 30.12 -6.73 -13.65
CA HIS A 232 29.27 -7.21 -12.56
C HIS A 232 29.95 -7.02 -11.20
N ILE A 233 31.25 -7.32 -11.13
CA ILE A 233 32.05 -7.16 -9.91
C ILE A 233 32.23 -5.68 -9.57
N ARG A 234 32.56 -4.86 -10.59
CA ARG A 234 32.72 -3.41 -10.43
C ARG A 234 31.44 -2.75 -9.94
N ASN A 235 30.29 -3.15 -10.47
CA ASN A 235 28.98 -2.64 -10.05
C ASN A 235 28.64 -3.05 -8.61
N ALA A 236 28.92 -4.30 -8.22
CA ALA A 236 28.71 -4.78 -6.85
C ALA A 236 29.55 -4.00 -5.83
N ILE A 237 30.82 -3.71 -6.15
CA ILE A 237 31.70 -2.90 -5.31
C ILE A 237 31.18 -1.47 -5.19
N LYS A 238 30.87 -0.83 -6.32
CA LYS A 238 30.34 0.55 -6.35
C LYS A 238 29.08 0.73 -5.52
N SER A 239 28.16 -0.25 -5.54
CA SER A 239 26.94 -0.17 -4.74
C SER A 239 27.22 -0.12 -3.24
N ILE A 240 28.27 -0.80 -2.75
CA ILE A 240 28.64 -0.78 -1.33
C ILE A 240 29.38 0.51 -0.95
N THR A 241 30.25 1.02 -1.82
CA THR A 241 30.99 2.26 -1.55
C THR A 241 30.04 3.46 -1.43
N HIS A 242 29.07 3.58 -2.35
CA HIS A 242 28.06 4.65 -2.29
C HIS A 242 27.18 4.58 -1.04
N GLU A 243 26.80 3.37 -0.59
CA GLU A 243 26.01 3.20 0.63
C GLU A 243 26.79 3.67 1.88
N LYS A 244 28.12 3.53 1.91
CA LYS A 244 28.95 4.03 3.03
C LYS A 244 29.12 5.54 3.01
N ASP A 245 29.31 6.13 1.83
CA ASP A 245 29.45 7.58 1.68
C ASP A 245 28.17 8.32 2.13
N GLU A 246 26.99 7.73 1.91
CA GLU A 246 25.71 8.28 2.38
C GLU A 246 25.51 8.15 3.90
N GLU A 247 26.07 7.11 4.55
CA GLU A 247 26.00 6.93 6.01
C GLU A 247 26.98 7.84 6.78
N GLU A 248 28.07 8.31 6.17
CA GLU A 248 29.01 9.28 6.78
C GLU A 248 28.53 10.74 6.70
N ILE A 249 27.51 11.02 5.89
CA ILE A 249 26.96 12.38 5.68
C ILE A 249 25.75 12.69 6.59
N ILE A 250 25.26 11.71 7.35
CA ILE A 250 24.12 11.83 8.29
C ILE A 250 24.61 11.85 9.74
#